data_AF-A0A4Q0ITB5-F1
#
_entry.id   AF-A0A4Q0ITB5-F1
#
_cell.length_a   1.000
_cell.length_b   1.000
_cell.length_c   1.000
_cell.angle_alpha   90.00
_cell.angle_beta   90.00
_cell.angle_gamma   90.00
#
_symmetry.space_group_name_H-M   'P 1'
#
loop_
_entity.id
_entity.type
_entity.pdbx_description
1 polymer ?
#
loop_
_entity_poly.entity_id
_entity_poly.type
_entity_poly.pdbx_seq_one_letter_code
_entity_poly.pdbx_strand_id
1 'polypeptide(L)' 'MNTFIPRLISPKVEKAHKYYPVIVITGPRQSGKSTLCRNLFSTYKYVNLEFIPTRTHALTDPVGFIDDLG' A
#
# COMPACT_ATOMS: atom_id res chain seq x y z
N MET A 1 -4.95 -12.56 20.38
CA MET A 1 -5.31 -12.84 18.98
C MET A 1 -5.80 -11.54 18.36
N ASN A 2 -5.00 -10.91 17.48
CA ASN A 2 -5.40 -9.64 16.86
C ASN A 2 -6.12 -9.94 15.54
N THR A 3 -7.41 -10.26 15.63
CA THR A 3 -8.24 -10.56 14.45
C THR A 3 -8.42 -9.28 13.63
N PHE A 4 -8.15 -9.35 12.32
CA PHE A 4 -8.40 -8.25 11.41
C PHE A 4 -9.90 -7.93 11.37
N ILE A 5 -10.25 -6.65 11.52
CA ILE A 5 -11.64 -6.19 11.40
C ILE A 5 -11.93 -5.93 9.91
N PRO A 6 -12.88 -6.66 9.28
CA PRO A 6 -13.25 -6.45 7.89
C PRO A 6 -13.64 -4.99 7.61
N ARG A 7 -13.14 -4.42 6.52
CA ARG A 7 -13.47 -3.03 6.13
C ARG A 7 -14.49 -3.03 5.01
N LEU A 8 -15.52 -2.18 5.13
CA LEU A 8 -16.58 -2.04 4.12
C LEU A 8 -16.04 -1.66 2.72
N ILE A 9 -14.89 -0.98 2.65
CA ILE A 9 -14.29 -0.57 1.38
C ILE A 9 -13.53 -1.72 0.67
N SER A 10 -13.26 -2.84 1.35
CA SER A 10 -12.42 -3.93 0.82
C SER A 10 -12.85 -4.42 -0.57
N PRO A 11 -14.15 -4.72 -0.82
CA PRO A 11 -14.57 -5.21 -2.14
C PRO A 11 -14.33 -4.19 -3.26
N LYS A 12 -14.40 -2.89 -2.96
CA LYS A 12 -14.13 -1.83 -3.93
C LYS A 12 -12.64 -1.73 -4.25
N VAL A 13 -11.77 -1.90 -3.24
CA VAL A 13 -10.31 -1.91 -3.42
C VAL A 13 -9.89 -3.11 -4.27
N GLU A 14 -10.38 -4.31 -3.95
CA GLU A 14 -10.10 -5.53 -4.72
C GLU A 14 -10.64 -5.44 -6.15
N LYS A 15 -11.82 -4.84 -6.35
CA LYS A 15 -12.34 -4.59 -7.70
C LYS A 15 -11.44 -3.63 -8.47
N ALA A 16 -11.06 -2.50 -7.87
CA ALA A 16 -10.19 -1.51 -8.52
C ALA A 16 -8.82 -2.11 -8.89
N HIS A 17 -8.26 -2.97 -8.06
CA HIS A 17 -7.00 -3.67 -8.30
C HIS A 17 -6.96 -4.47 -9.60
N LYS A 18 -8.10 -5.01 -10.04
CA LYS A 18 -8.20 -5.75 -11.30
C LYS A 18 -8.07 -4.87 -12.55
N TYR A 19 -8.27 -3.56 -12.43
CA TYR A 19 -8.38 -2.66 -13.59
C TYR A 19 -7.34 -1.53 -13.58
N TYR A 20 -6.84 -1.14 -12.40
CA TYR A 20 -5.96 0.01 -12.25
C TYR A 20 -4.59 -0.40 -11.69
N PRO A 21 -3.49 0.03 -12.33
CA PRO A 21 -2.14 -0.25 -11.84
C PRO A 21 -1.80 0.54 -10.56
N VAL A 22 -2.52 1.63 -10.30
CA VAL A 22 -2.34 2.49 -9.13
C VAL A 22 -3.70 2.74 -8.49
N ILE A 23 -3.78 2.52 -7.17
CA ILE A 23 -4.99 2.77 -6.37
C ILE A 23 -4.62 3.69 -5.22
N VAL A 24 -5.37 4.77 -5.05
CA VAL A 24 -5.22 5.68 -3.90
C VAL A 24 -6.36 5.44 -2.92
N ILE A 25 -6.00 5.09 -1.68
CA ILE A 25 -6.97 4.90 -0.57
C ILE A 25 -6.89 6.11 0.35
N THR A 26 -7.95 6.92 0.36
CA THR A 26 -8.05 8.12 1.19
C THR A 26 -8.87 7.87 2.46
N GLY A 27 -8.79 8.81 3.41
CA GLY A 27 -9.57 8.79 4.65
C GLY A 27 -8.81 9.34 5.87
N PRO A 28 -9.49 9.52 7.02
CA PRO A 28 -8.92 10.16 8.20
C PRO A 28 -7.61 9.54 8.70
N ARG A 29 -6.78 10.31 9.40
CA ARG A 29 -5.59 9.77 10.09
C ARG A 29 -6.04 8.65 11.05
N GLN A 30 -5.21 7.60 11.19
CA GLN A 30 -5.46 6.45 12.09
C GLN A 30 -6.73 5.61 11.79
N SER A 31 -7.38 5.76 10.64
CA SER A 31 -8.52 4.92 10.24
C SER A 31 -8.16 3.47 9.86
N GLY A 32 -6.88 3.08 9.88
CA GLY A 32 -6.42 1.72 9.56
C GLY A 32 -6.14 1.45 8.09
N LYS A 33 -5.91 2.49 7.26
CA LYS A 33 -5.62 2.36 5.82
C LYS A 33 -4.44 1.44 5.53
N SER A 34 -3.29 1.66 6.18
CA SER A 34 -2.10 0.83 5.97
C SER A 34 -2.33 -0.62 6.42
N THR A 35 -3.11 -0.83 7.49
CA THR A 35 -3.50 -2.17 7.95
C THR A 35 -4.40 -2.87 6.93
N LEU A 36 -5.35 -2.15 6.32
CA LEU A 36 -6.19 -2.68 5.24
C LEU A 36 -5.33 -3.12 4.05
N CYS A 37 -4.42 -2.28 3.56
CA CYS A 37 -3.57 -2.62 2.41
C CYS A 37 -2.71 -3.85 2.69
N ARG A 38 -2.06 -3.91 3.86
CA ARG A 38 -1.22 -5.05 4.27
C ARG A 38 -2.03 -6.34 4.46
N ASN A 39 -3.31 -6.23 4.79
CA ASN A 39 -4.19 -7.40 4.93
C ASN A 39 -4.69 -7.90 3.57
N LEU A 40 -5.20 -7.01 2.71
CA LEU A 40 -5.73 -7.39 1.38
C LEU A 40 -4.62 -7.85 0.42
N PHE A 41 -3.43 -7.29 0.55
CA PHE A 41 -2.29 -7.56 -0.32
C PHE A 41 -1.11 -8.07 0.50
N SER A 42 -1.34 -9.11 1.31
CA SER A 42 -0.34 -9.66 2.24
C SER A 42 0.92 -10.23 1.56
N THR A 43 0.81 -10.59 0.28
CA THR A 43 1.93 -11.07 -0.53
C THR A 43 2.75 -9.96 -1.18
N TYR A 44 2.30 -8.70 -1.08
CA TYR A 44 2.96 -7.57 -1.72
C TYR A 44 4.10 -7.06 -0.85
N LYS A 45 5.17 -6.58 -1.49
CA LYS A 45 6.20 -5.85 -0.76
C LYS A 45 5.61 -4.54 -0.23
N TYR A 46 5.77 -4.31 1.06
CA TYR A 46 5.36 -3.07 1.70
C TYR A 46 6.51 -2.09 1.77
N VAL A 47 6.28 -0.86 1.31
CA VAL A 47 7.25 0.23 1.38
C VAL A 47 6.62 1.46 2.03
N ASN A 48 7.36 2.13 2.91
CA ASN A 48 6.90 3.36 3.57
C ASN A 48 7.57 4.61 2.97
N LEU A 49 6.86 5.30 2.08
CA LEU A 49 7.33 6.56 1.49
C LEU A 49 7.25 7.76 2.45
N GLU A 50 6.74 7.61 3.68
CA GLU A 50 6.89 8.64 4.72
C GLU A 50 8.29 8.63 5.34
N PHE A 51 9.04 7.53 5.20
CA PHE A 51 10.42 7.47 5.64
C PHE A 51 11.32 8.17 4.62
N ILE A 52 12.04 9.21 5.08
CA ILE A 52 12.80 10.12 4.20
C ILE A 52 13.78 9.36 3.29
N PRO A 53 14.63 8.44 3.77
CA PRO A 53 15.55 7.71 2.90
C PRO A 53 14.85 6.90 1.80
N THR A 54 13.75 6.22 2.12
CA THR A 54 12.95 5.48 1.13
C THR A 54 12.36 6.42 0.08
N ARG A 55 11.82 7.56 0.50
CA ARG A 55 11.28 8.56 -0.41
C ARG A 55 12.37 9.16 -1.29
N THR A 56 13.53 9.48 -0.73
CA THR A 56 14.68 10.01 -1.47
C THR A 56 15.11 9.01 -2.54
N HIS A 57 15.29 7.73 -2.18
CA HIS A 57 15.67 6.70 -3.14
C HIS A 57 14.68 6.61 -4.32
N ALA A 58 13.38 6.51 -4.03
CA ALA A 58 12.34 6.44 -5.06
C ALA A 58 12.28 7.69 -5.97
N LEU A 59 12.73 8.86 -5.50
CA LEU A 59 12.77 10.10 -6.26
C LEU A 59 14.06 10.26 -7.08
N THR A 60 15.20 9.84 -6.53
CA THR A 60 16.51 10.03 -7.17
C THR A 60 16.83 8.95 -8.20
N ASP A 61 16.36 7.71 -7.97
CA ASP A 61 16.49 6.60 -8.91
C ASP A 61 15.21 5.73 -8.90
N PRO A 62 14.18 6.12 -9.67
CA PRO A 62 12.92 5.39 -9.71
C PRO A 62 13.06 3.98 -10.28
N VAL A 63 13.96 3.75 -11.23
CA VAL A 63 14.16 2.43 -11.86
C VAL A 63 14.86 1.50 -10.88
N GLY A 64 15.99 1.93 -10.31
CA GLY A 64 16.70 1.16 -9.27
C GLY A 64 15.84 0.89 -8.04
N PHE A 65 15.00 1.85 -7.64
CA PHE A 65 14.03 1.63 -6.55
C PHE A 65 13.02 0.51 -6.84
N ILE A 66 12.53 0.40 -8.07
CA ILE A 66 11.63 -0.70 -8.45
C ILE A 66 12.39 -2.02 -8.55
N ASP A 67 13.59 -2.03 -9.14
CA ASP A 67 14.42 -3.23 -9.26
C ASP A 67 14.79 -3.83 -7.89
N ASP A 68 15.06 -2.99 -6.89
CA ASP A 68 15.29 -3.42 -5.48
C ASP A 68 14.05 -4.09 -4.85
N LEU A 69 12.86 -3.77 -5.36
CA LEU A 69 11.59 -4.38 -4.98
C LEU A 69 11.29 -5.66 -5.78
N GLY A 70 12.19 -6.12 -6.64
CA GLY A 70 12.09 -7.38 -7.40
C GLY A 70 10.91 -7.42 -8.35
#